data_AF-W0JPX4-F1
#
_entry.id   AF-W0JPX4-F1
#
_cell.length_a   1.000
_cell.length_b   1.000
_cell.length_c   1.000
_cell.angle_alpha   90.00
_cell.angle_beta   90.00
_cell.angle_gamma   90.00
#
_symmetry.space_group_name_H-M   'P 1'
#
loop_
_entity.id
_entity.type
_entity.pdbx_description
1 polymer ?
#
loop_
_entity_poly.entity_id
_entity_poly.type
_entity_poly.pdbx_seq_one_letter_code
_entity_poly.pdbx_strand_id
1 'polypeptide(L)'
;MTGFRRDDRAISIALTHALTLGIATVLVATLLVSAGVLLEGETDRSVRESLETTGERLAADVLRVDGLGTAHGTTDEATVTVDYPETAANSRYRVAIVDCDELEQALSAGEYCLELTAQATGQSVSIPLGELEASVDADTSVRGGTIAIGHDGEKLGVWNP
;
A
#
# COMPACT_ATOMS: atom_id res chain seq x y z
N MET A 1 28.97 -59.84 -39.72
CA MET A 1 27.84 -58.94 -39.40
C MET A 1 28.12 -58.33 -38.03
N THR A 2 28.71 -57.13 -37.99
CA THR A 2 29.14 -56.49 -36.73
C THR A 2 28.95 -54.99 -36.85
N GLY A 3 27.84 -54.47 -36.32
CA GLY A 3 27.52 -53.05 -36.37
C GLY A 3 26.46 -52.66 -35.36
N PHE A 4 26.74 -52.80 -34.05
CA PHE A 4 25.89 -52.23 -32.99
C PHE A 4 26.67 -51.67 -31.78
N ARG A 5 27.97 -51.93 -31.62
CA ARG A 5 28.77 -51.38 -30.49
C ARG A 5 29.08 -49.87 -30.56
N ARG A 6 28.82 -49.21 -31.69
CA ARG A 6 29.01 -47.75 -31.86
C ARG A 6 27.79 -46.93 -31.46
N ASP A 7 26.60 -47.54 -31.39
CA ASP A 7 25.33 -46.85 -31.12
C ASP A 7 25.16 -46.47 -29.64
N ASP A 8 25.43 -47.40 -28.70
CA ASP A 8 25.30 -47.15 -27.25
C ASP A 8 26.16 -45.97 -26.74
N ARG A 9 27.37 -45.79 -27.29
CA ARG A 9 28.26 -44.68 -26.92
C ARG A 9 27.80 -43.34 -27.48
N ALA A 10 27.16 -43.33 -28.65
CA ALA A 10 26.58 -42.11 -29.22
C ALA A 10 25.37 -41.65 -28.39
N ILE A 11 24.59 -42.60 -27.86
CA ILE A 11 23.43 -42.34 -27.00
C ILE A 11 23.84 -41.78 -25.63
N SER A 12 24.91 -42.29 -24.99
CA SER A 12 25.37 -41.74 -23.70
C SER A 12 25.79 -40.27 -23.78
N ILE A 13 26.41 -39.86 -24.88
CA ILE A 13 26.83 -38.46 -25.10
C ILE A 13 25.59 -37.57 -25.26
N ALA A 14 24.62 -38.00 -26.08
CA ALA A 14 23.36 -37.27 -26.27
C ALA A 14 22.55 -37.14 -24.97
N LEU A 15 22.45 -38.22 -24.19
CA LEU A 15 21.77 -38.23 -22.89
C LEU A 15 22.46 -37.33 -21.87
N THR A 16 23.79 -37.33 -21.83
CA THR A 16 24.54 -36.45 -20.91
C THR A 16 24.27 -34.98 -21.24
N HIS A 17 24.33 -34.61 -22.53
CA HIS A 17 24.01 -33.25 -22.95
C HIS A 17 22.56 -32.87 -22.65
N ALA A 18 21.61 -33.78 -22.93
CA ALA A 18 20.20 -33.56 -22.62
C ALA A 18 19.97 -33.35 -21.12
N LEU A 19 20.65 -34.13 -20.28
CA LEU A 19 20.59 -34.00 -18.82
C LEU A 19 21.19 -32.67 -18.35
N THR A 20 22.36 -32.28 -18.87
CA THR A 20 22.98 -30.99 -18.52
C THR A 20 22.09 -29.81 -18.93
N LEU A 21 21.53 -29.85 -20.14
CA LEU A 21 20.58 -28.84 -20.60
C LEU A 21 19.32 -28.84 -19.73
N GLY A 22 18.79 -30.01 -19.38
CA GLY A 22 17.65 -30.15 -18.49
C GLY A 22 17.90 -29.48 -17.13
N ILE A 23 19.03 -29.78 -16.49
CA ILE A 23 19.40 -29.15 -15.21
C ILE A 23 19.55 -27.63 -15.37
N ALA A 24 20.25 -27.17 -16.40
CA ALA A 24 20.43 -25.74 -16.66
C ALA A 24 19.09 -25.02 -16.85
N THR A 25 18.15 -25.61 -17.59
CA THR A 25 16.82 -25.03 -17.79
C THR A 25 16.03 -24.94 -16.49
N VAL A 26 16.08 -25.96 -15.63
CA VAL A 26 15.40 -25.94 -14.32
C VAL A 26 16.00 -24.87 -13.41
N LEU A 27 17.33 -24.71 -13.40
CA LEU A 27 18.01 -23.67 -12.61
C LEU A 27 17.61 -22.27 -13.07
N VAL A 28 17.62 -22.03 -14.39
CA VAL A 28 17.21 -20.74 -14.95
C VAL A 28 15.74 -20.46 -14.66
N ALA A 29 14.86 -21.46 -14.83
CA ALA A 29 13.44 -21.30 -14.53
C ALA A 29 13.21 -20.95 -13.05
N THR A 30 13.86 -21.66 -12.14
CA THR A 30 13.79 -21.38 -10.69
C THR A 30 14.28 -19.97 -10.38
N LEU A 31 15.41 -19.56 -10.99
CA LEU A 31 15.99 -18.25 -10.78
C LEU A 31 15.04 -17.14 -11.25
N LEU A 32 14.45 -17.27 -12.44
CA LEU A 32 13.51 -16.29 -12.97
C LEU A 32 12.26 -16.14 -12.08
N VAL A 33 11.71 -17.26 -11.59
CA VAL A 33 10.58 -17.23 -10.65
C VAL A 33 10.97 -16.53 -9.36
N SER A 34 12.13 -16.86 -8.79
CA SER A 34 12.61 -16.22 -7.56
C SER A 34 12.85 -14.71 -7.72
N ALA A 35 13.37 -14.28 -8.87
CA ALA A 35 13.56 -12.87 -9.17
C ALA A 35 12.20 -12.13 -9.22
N GLY A 36 11.18 -12.74 -9.85
CA GLY A 36 9.83 -12.15 -9.88
C GLY A 36 9.25 -11.93 -8.48
N VAL A 37 9.35 -12.93 -7.60
CA VAL A 37 8.86 -12.83 -6.21
C VAL A 37 9.59 -11.74 -5.43
N LEU A 38 10.91 -11.60 -5.62
CA LEU A 38 11.69 -10.54 -4.96
C LEU A 38 11.29 -9.15 -5.47
N LEU A 39 11.11 -8.97 -6.78
CA LEU A 39 10.70 -7.69 -7.37
C LEU A 39 9.30 -7.27 -6.89
N GLU A 40 8.36 -8.21 -6.79
CA GLU A 40 7.02 -7.95 -6.24
C GLU A 40 7.11 -7.45 -4.80
N GLY A 41 7.89 -8.14 -3.96
CA GLY A 41 8.09 -7.75 -2.56
C GLY A 41 8.75 -6.37 -2.38
N GLU A 42 9.69 -6.00 -3.25
CA GLU A 42 10.29 -4.66 -3.23
C GLU A 42 9.30 -3.59 -3.70
N THR A 43 8.47 -3.92 -4.70
CA THR A 43 7.41 -3.01 -5.19
C THR A 43 6.39 -2.75 -4.09
N ASP A 44 5.90 -3.80 -3.44
CA ASP A 44 4.99 -3.72 -2.30
C ASP A 44 5.60 -2.94 -1.14
N ARG A 45 6.88 -3.13 -0.83
CA ARG A 45 7.54 -2.36 0.23
C ARG A 45 7.58 -0.87 -0.11
N SER A 46 7.91 -0.53 -1.35
CA SER A 46 7.99 0.86 -1.81
C SER A 46 6.62 1.55 -1.80
N VAL A 47 5.56 0.86 -2.19
CA VAL A 47 4.18 1.36 -2.09
C VAL A 47 3.84 1.66 -0.62
N ARG A 48 4.07 0.70 0.29
CA ARG A 48 3.81 0.86 1.72
C ARG A 48 4.53 2.06 2.33
N GLU A 49 5.83 2.21 2.08
CA GLU A 49 6.62 3.33 2.62
C GLU A 49 6.14 4.69 2.09
N SER A 50 5.73 4.73 0.81
CA SER A 50 5.14 5.93 0.22
C SER A 50 3.77 6.26 0.82
N LEU A 51 2.95 5.25 1.13
CA LEU A 51 1.67 5.43 1.81
C LEU A 51 1.87 5.86 3.27
N GLU A 52 2.81 5.27 4.00
CA GLU A 52 3.17 5.65 5.38
C GLU A 52 3.54 7.13 5.45
N THR A 53 4.48 7.58 4.61
CA THR A 53 4.92 8.98 4.59
C THR A 53 3.76 9.95 4.27
N THR A 54 2.90 9.57 3.32
CA THR A 54 1.76 10.40 2.91
C THR A 54 0.68 10.42 4.00
N GLY A 55 0.42 9.27 4.63
CA GLY A 55 -0.55 9.10 5.70
C GLY A 55 -0.14 9.83 6.97
N GLU A 56 1.13 9.75 7.38
CA GLU A 56 1.67 10.50 8.52
C GLU A 56 1.49 12.02 8.34
N ARG A 57 1.75 12.51 7.11
CA ARG A 57 1.56 13.92 6.79
C ARG A 57 0.08 14.32 6.83
N LEU A 58 -0.80 13.50 6.24
CA LEU A 58 -2.24 13.73 6.23
C LEU A 58 -2.84 13.67 7.65
N ALA A 59 -2.43 12.70 8.47
CA ALA A 59 -2.83 12.61 9.88
C ALA A 59 -2.44 13.87 10.66
N ALA A 60 -1.23 14.40 10.43
CA ALA A 60 -0.79 15.64 11.05
C ALA A 60 -1.59 16.87 10.56
N ASP A 61 -2.03 16.89 9.30
CA ASP A 61 -2.92 17.93 8.78
C ASP A 61 -4.32 17.85 9.39
N VAL A 62 -4.89 16.64 9.52
CA VAL A 62 -6.18 16.39 10.18
C VAL A 62 -6.16 16.89 11.62
N LEU A 63 -5.14 16.52 12.40
CA LEU A 63 -4.99 16.99 13.79
C LEU A 63 -4.83 18.51 13.90
N ARG A 64 -4.17 19.14 12.93
CA ARG A 64 -4.07 20.61 12.89
C ARG A 64 -5.42 21.26 12.62
N VAL A 65 -6.22 20.71 11.71
CA VAL A 65 -7.55 21.26 11.38
C VAL A 65 -8.51 21.10 12.55
N ASP A 66 -8.51 19.93 13.21
CA ASP A 66 -9.30 19.65 14.41
C ASP A 66 -9.06 20.70 15.50
N GLY A 67 -7.78 20.93 15.87
CA GLY A 67 -7.41 21.93 16.87
C GLY A 67 -7.70 23.39 16.46
N LEU A 68 -7.83 23.69 15.17
CA LEU A 68 -8.22 25.03 14.70
C LEU A 68 -9.73 25.29 14.82
N GLY A 69 -10.54 24.26 14.56
CA GLY A 69 -11.99 24.31 14.70
C GLY A 69 -12.43 24.50 16.14
N THR A 70 -11.79 23.81 17.08
CA THR A 70 -12.11 23.90 18.52
C THR A 70 -11.64 25.20 19.18
N ALA A 71 -10.47 25.71 18.79
CA ALA A 71 -9.89 26.92 19.40
C ALA A 71 -10.76 28.19 19.22
N HIS A 72 -11.65 28.21 18.23
CA HIS A 72 -12.53 29.37 17.95
C HIS A 72 -13.89 29.27 18.64
N GLY A 73 -14.21 28.17 19.33
CA GLY A 73 -15.44 28.01 20.12
C GLY A 73 -16.75 28.01 19.31
N THR A 74 -16.66 28.17 17.99
CA THR A 74 -17.70 27.89 17.02
C THR A 74 -17.19 26.77 16.12
N THR A 75 -17.94 25.68 16.03
CA THR A 75 -17.79 24.68 14.95
C THR A 75 -18.26 25.32 13.63
N ASP A 76 -17.64 26.44 13.25
CA ASP A 76 -17.82 27.02 11.93
C ASP A 76 -17.24 26.05 10.90
N GLU A 77 -17.80 26.05 9.69
CA GLU A 77 -17.36 25.27 8.53
C GLU A 77 -15.90 25.65 8.15
N ALA A 78 -14.94 25.16 8.93
CA ALA A 78 -13.52 25.30 8.66
C ALA A 78 -13.11 24.16 7.72
N THR A 79 -12.91 24.52 6.45
CA THR A 79 -12.41 23.60 5.43
C THR A 79 -11.02 24.03 4.97
N VAL A 80 -10.06 23.11 5.05
CA VAL A 80 -8.72 23.27 4.49
C VAL A 80 -8.55 22.31 3.32
N THR A 81 -8.22 22.85 2.16
CA THR A 81 -7.88 22.06 0.98
C THR A 81 -6.37 21.88 0.91
N VAL A 82 -5.93 20.63 0.84
CA VAL A 82 -4.52 20.27 0.74
C VAL A 82 -4.30 19.41 -0.50
N ASP A 83 -3.28 19.74 -1.28
CA ASP A 83 -2.86 18.96 -2.43
C ASP A 83 -1.86 17.89 -2.01
N TYR A 84 -2.29 16.63 -2.10
CA TYR A 84 -1.42 15.47 -2.00
C TYR A 84 -1.16 14.88 -3.40
N PRO A 85 -0.10 14.05 -3.56
CA PRO A 85 0.08 13.29 -4.78
C PRO A 85 -1.17 12.46 -5.13
N GLU A 86 -1.55 12.38 -6.39
CA GLU A 86 -2.64 11.48 -6.82
C GLU A 86 -2.25 9.98 -6.71
N THR A 87 -0.95 9.72 -6.58
CA THR A 87 -0.38 8.37 -6.59
C THR A 87 0.76 8.22 -5.59
N ALA A 88 0.81 7.08 -4.91
CA ALA A 88 1.92 6.62 -4.09
C ALA A 88 2.63 5.47 -4.85
N ALA A 89 3.93 5.61 -5.11
CA ALA A 89 4.71 4.66 -5.91
C ALA A 89 4.00 4.23 -7.23
N ASN A 90 3.46 5.20 -7.98
CA ASN A 90 2.71 4.99 -9.24
C ASN A 90 1.38 4.22 -9.10
N SER A 91 0.90 4.00 -7.88
CA SER A 91 -0.41 3.43 -7.58
C SER A 91 -1.34 4.52 -7.06
N ARG A 92 -2.56 4.61 -7.60
CA ARG A 92 -3.62 5.46 -7.03
C ARG A 92 -4.00 4.91 -5.66
N TYR A 93 -4.32 5.77 -4.72
CA TYR A 93 -4.73 5.35 -3.37
C TYR A 93 -6.06 5.99 -2.96
N ARG A 94 -6.72 5.33 -2.01
CA ARG A 94 -7.90 5.83 -1.31
C ARG A 94 -7.51 6.12 0.14
N VAL A 95 -8.08 7.15 0.71
CA VAL A 95 -7.97 7.50 2.12
C VAL A 95 -9.35 7.33 2.76
N ALA A 96 -9.42 6.70 3.92
CA ALA A 96 -10.61 6.63 4.76
C ALA A 96 -10.21 6.90 6.22
N ILE A 97 -11.13 7.44 7.00
CA ILE A 97 -10.99 7.46 8.46
C ILE A 97 -11.84 6.33 8.99
N VAL A 98 -11.27 5.44 9.80
CA VAL A 98 -11.95 4.24 10.34
C VAL A 98 -11.68 4.13 11.83
N ASP A 99 -12.48 3.34 12.54
CA ASP A 99 -12.17 3.00 13.93
C ASP A 99 -10.92 2.11 13.96
N CYS A 100 -9.93 2.45 14.78
CA CYS A 100 -8.70 1.64 14.90
C CYS A 100 -9.00 0.21 15.37
N ASP A 101 -10.08 0.02 16.14
CA ASP A 101 -10.51 -1.29 16.62
C ASP A 101 -11.02 -2.22 15.51
N GLU A 102 -11.44 -1.66 14.36
CA GLU A 102 -11.86 -2.44 13.19
C GLU A 102 -10.65 -2.99 12.39
N LEU A 103 -9.45 -2.48 12.67
CA LEU A 103 -8.23 -2.82 11.94
C LEU A 103 -7.42 -3.88 12.70
N GLU A 104 -7.24 -5.05 12.08
CA GLU A 104 -6.45 -6.15 12.64
C GLU A 104 -4.97 -5.80 12.89
N GLN A 105 -4.48 -4.69 12.30
CA GLN A 105 -3.06 -4.30 12.28
C GLN A 105 -2.79 -2.91 12.89
N ALA A 106 -3.80 -2.25 13.48
CA ALA A 106 -3.59 -0.92 14.05
C ALA A 106 -2.68 -0.98 15.29
N LEU A 107 -1.60 -0.18 15.26
CA LEU A 107 -0.85 0.17 16.47
C LEU A 107 -1.74 1.10 17.29
N SER A 108 -2.34 0.58 18.36
CA SER A 108 -3.32 1.27 19.20
C SER A 108 -2.71 2.48 19.92
N ALA A 109 -2.81 3.65 19.29
CA ALA A 109 -2.44 4.94 19.86
C ALA A 109 -3.58 5.97 19.80
N GLY A 110 -4.77 5.59 19.32
CA GLY A 110 -5.97 6.43 19.25
C GLY A 110 -7.24 5.64 18.93
N GLU A 111 -8.39 6.31 19.01
CA GLU A 111 -9.72 5.75 18.69
C GLU A 111 -9.90 5.59 17.18
N TYR A 112 -9.43 6.58 16.41
CA TYR A 112 -9.57 6.63 14.96
C TYR A 112 -8.24 6.46 14.24
N CYS A 113 -8.28 5.78 13.09
CA CYS A 113 -7.13 5.50 12.25
C CYS A 113 -7.40 6.03 10.83
N LEU A 114 -6.37 6.59 10.22
CA LEU A 114 -6.38 6.93 8.81
C LEU A 114 -5.91 5.72 8.01
N GLU A 115 -6.81 5.09 7.27
CA GLU A 115 -6.48 3.98 6.37
C GLU A 115 -6.18 4.51 4.96
N LEU A 116 -5.00 4.18 4.45
CA LEU A 116 -4.61 4.45 3.07
C LEU A 116 -4.45 3.13 2.31
N THR A 117 -5.24 2.96 1.25
CA THR A 117 -5.28 1.71 0.47
C THR A 117 -4.86 1.96 -0.98
N ALA A 118 -3.79 1.29 -1.42
CA ALA A 118 -3.32 1.30 -2.79
C ALA A 118 -4.23 0.45 -3.69
N GLN A 119 -4.73 1.03 -4.78
CA GLN A 119 -5.69 0.38 -5.67
C GLN A 119 -5.05 -0.72 -6.55
N ALA A 120 -3.77 -0.58 -6.89
CA ALA A 120 -3.09 -1.52 -7.79
C ALA A 120 -2.76 -2.85 -7.11
N THR A 121 -2.33 -2.81 -5.84
CA THR A 121 -1.85 -3.98 -5.08
C THR A 121 -2.82 -4.42 -3.98
N GLY A 122 -3.78 -3.56 -3.59
CA GLY A 122 -4.67 -3.79 -2.44
C GLY A 122 -3.97 -3.63 -1.09
N GLN A 123 -2.73 -3.19 -1.08
CA GLN A 123 -1.97 -2.97 0.15
C GLN A 123 -2.51 -1.75 0.91
N SER A 124 -2.70 -1.90 2.22
CA SER A 124 -3.16 -0.84 3.11
C SER A 124 -2.13 -0.49 4.18
N VAL A 125 -2.17 0.76 4.62
CA VAL A 125 -1.41 1.30 5.75
C VAL A 125 -2.40 2.03 6.65
N SER A 126 -2.27 1.82 7.96
CA SER A 126 -3.10 2.45 8.97
C SER A 126 -2.26 3.35 9.85
N ILE A 127 -2.61 4.64 9.90
CA ILE A 127 -1.91 5.62 10.73
C ILE A 127 -2.86 6.04 11.86
N PRO A 128 -2.51 5.82 13.14
CA PRO A 128 -3.37 6.23 14.24
C PRO A 128 -3.48 7.75 14.27
N LEU A 129 -4.71 8.25 14.35
CA LEU A 129 -4.98 9.63 14.69
C LEU A 129 -4.86 9.75 16.22
N GLY A 130 -4.33 10.87 16.71
CA GLY A 130 -4.22 11.12 18.14
C GLY A 130 -5.60 11.32 18.79
N GLU A 131 -5.61 11.93 19.97
CA GLU A 131 -6.86 12.42 20.58
C GLU A 131 -7.45 13.51 19.67
N LEU A 132 -8.65 13.24 19.15
CA LEU A 132 -9.44 14.20 18.38
C LEU A 132 -10.45 14.87 19.31
N GLU A 133 -10.63 16.17 19.16
CA GLU A 133 -11.56 16.94 19.97
C GLU A 133 -12.98 16.92 19.37
N ALA A 134 -13.11 16.81 18.04
CA ALA A 134 -14.38 16.67 17.35
C ALA A 134 -14.77 15.20 17.10
N SER A 135 -16.08 14.96 16.98
CA SER A 135 -16.59 13.67 16.51
C SER A 135 -16.22 13.45 15.04
N VAL A 136 -15.91 12.21 14.66
CA VAL A 136 -15.43 11.88 13.31
C VAL A 136 -16.54 11.25 12.47
N ASP A 137 -16.57 11.55 11.18
CA ASP A 137 -17.38 10.82 10.20
C ASP A 137 -16.57 9.70 9.52
N ALA A 138 -16.58 8.52 10.16
CA ALA A 138 -15.81 7.34 9.76
C ALA A 138 -16.32 6.65 8.47
N ASP A 139 -17.47 7.06 7.92
CA ASP A 139 -17.99 6.52 6.66
C ASP A 139 -17.42 7.22 5.43
N THR A 140 -16.56 8.23 5.61
CA THR A 140 -16.03 9.04 4.51
C THR A 140 -14.75 8.47 3.93
N SER A 141 -14.72 8.30 2.60
CA SER A 141 -13.52 7.91 1.87
C SER A 141 -13.30 8.75 0.61
N VAL A 142 -12.04 9.09 0.35
CA VAL A 142 -11.63 10.00 -0.71
C VAL A 142 -10.50 9.43 -1.54
N ARG A 143 -10.35 9.91 -2.77
CA ARG A 143 -9.19 9.55 -3.60
C ARG A 143 -8.04 10.49 -3.27
N GLY A 144 -6.81 9.96 -3.33
CA GLY A 144 -5.59 10.76 -3.32
C GLY A 144 -5.63 11.87 -4.38
N GLY A 145 -4.87 12.94 -4.15
CA GLY A 145 -4.93 14.17 -4.92
C GLY A 145 -5.31 15.37 -4.04
N THR A 146 -6.14 16.25 -4.57
CA THR A 146 -6.70 17.38 -3.81
C THR A 146 -7.76 16.86 -2.84
N ILE A 147 -7.48 17.00 -1.54
CA ILE A 147 -8.35 16.54 -0.45
C ILE A 147 -8.75 17.77 0.38
N ALA A 148 -10.05 17.89 0.64
CA ALA A 148 -10.59 18.84 1.60
C ALA A 148 -10.77 18.14 2.95
N ILE A 149 -10.27 18.77 4.00
CA ILE A 149 -10.36 18.32 5.40
C ILE A 149 -11.10 19.41 6.15
N GLY A 150 -12.15 19.05 6.88
CA GLY A 150 -12.90 20.06 7.63
C GLY A 150 -14.09 19.52 8.38
N HIS A 151 -14.86 20.45 8.95
CA HIS A 151 -16.06 20.14 9.72
C HIS A 151 -17.33 20.31 8.88
N ASP A 152 -18.18 19.28 8.85
CA ASP A 152 -19.57 19.37 8.34
C ASP A 152 -20.53 19.62 9.50
N GLY A 153 -20.56 20.86 9.99
CA GLY A 153 -21.47 21.35 11.04
C GLY A 153 -21.27 20.80 12.46
N GLU A 154 -20.71 19.59 12.62
CA GLU A 154 -20.40 18.97 13.93
C GLU A 154 -19.31 17.89 13.84
N LYS A 155 -19.11 17.28 12.67
CA LYS A 155 -18.17 16.18 12.48
C LYS A 155 -16.96 16.53 11.61
N LEU A 156 -15.79 16.04 11.99
CA LEU A 156 -14.56 16.08 11.20
C LEU A 156 -14.61 14.98 10.12
N GLY A 157 -14.33 15.35 8.87
CA GLY A 157 -14.31 14.42 7.74
C GLY A 157 -13.35 14.81 6.63
N VAL A 158 -13.24 13.92 5.64
CA VAL A 158 -12.46 14.12 4.41
C VAL A 158 -13.34 13.96 3.17
N TRP A 159 -13.25 14.90 2.24
CA TRP A 159 -13.94 14.83 0.94
C TRP A 159 -13.05 15.32 -0.21
N ASN A 160 -13.37 14.93 -1.45
CA ASN A 160 -12.80 15.60 -2.62
C ASN A 160 -13.67 16.83 -2.96
N PRO A 161 -13.06 18.00 -3.25
CA PRO A 161 -13.80 19.19 -3.67
C PRO A 161 -14.47 19.04 -5.05
#